data_AF-A0A4Q2QNN1-F1
#
_entry.id   AF-A0A4Q2QNN1-F1
#
_cell.length_a   1.000
_cell.length_b   1.000
_cell.length_c   1.000
_cell.angle_alpha   90.00
_cell.angle_beta   90.00
_cell.angle_gamma   90.00
#
_symmetry.space_group_name_H-M   'P 1'
#
loop_
_entity.id
_entity.type
_entity.pdbx_description
1 polymer ?
#
loop_
_entity_poly.entity_id
_entity_poly.type
_entity_poly.pdbx_seq_one_letter_code
_entity_poly.pdbx_strand_id
1 'polypeptide(L)'
;GMQLIYTVQGGAAPQMAFLSQYITNHFIKMLMPLGADGSCSDLSRVLRMPYTTHSKTGKQIELEIWTRREHDLQELYDYVPPLEKKRQPKRTATRKKGSISTLPSQKGVMNLYSLNTKRKSDLEKIVAL
;
A
#
# COMPACT_ATOMS: atom_id res chain seq x y z
N GLY A 1 17.27 -5.37 -16.04
CA GLY A 1 16.58 -4.34 -15.25
C GLY A 1 17.20 -4.30 -13.87
N MET A 2 17.17 -3.14 -13.22
CA MET A 2 17.77 -2.91 -11.91
C MET A 2 16.66 -2.78 -10.84
N GLN A 3 16.93 -3.24 -9.63
CA GLN A 3 16.06 -3.03 -8.46
C GLN A 3 16.84 -2.19 -7.45
N LEU A 4 16.32 -1.00 -7.13
CA LEU A 4 16.89 -0.14 -6.10
C LEU A 4 16.27 -0.51 -4.76
N ILE A 5 17.13 -0.71 -3.76
CA ILE A 5 16.72 -1.06 -2.40
C ILE A 5 17.40 -0.05 -1.47
N TYR A 6 16.63 0.49 -0.53
CA TYR A 6 17.14 1.35 0.52
C TYR A 6 16.70 0.79 1.87
N THR A 7 17.53 0.99 2.88
CA THR A 7 17.25 0.57 4.26
C THR A 7 16.89 1.78 5.10
N VAL A 8 15.95 1.59 6.01
CA VAL A 8 15.53 2.60 6.98
C VAL A 8 15.89 2.11 8.38
N GLN A 9 16.47 2.99 9.19
CA GLN A 9 16.83 2.69 10.57
C GLN A 9 15.58 2.26 11.36
N GLY A 10 15.70 1.16 12.13
CA GLY A 10 14.57 0.57 12.84
C GLY A 10 13.63 -0.27 11.97
N GLY A 11 13.90 -0.38 10.68
CA GLY A 11 13.13 -1.15 9.71
C GLY A 11 11.75 -0.54 9.42
N ALA A 12 11.06 -1.12 8.46
CA ALA A 12 9.69 -0.72 8.16
C ALA A 12 8.72 -1.40 9.14
N ALA A 13 8.68 -0.92 10.38
CA ALA A 13 7.66 -1.33 11.34
C ALA A 13 6.25 -1.09 10.75
N PRO A 14 5.22 -1.88 11.13
CA PRO A 14 3.85 -1.68 10.62
C PRO A 14 3.33 -0.24 10.78
N GLN A 15 3.80 0.47 11.81
CA GLN A 15 3.47 1.87 12.05
C GLN A 15 4.08 2.83 11.00
N MET A 16 5.25 2.49 10.47
CA MET A 16 5.97 3.27 9.45
C MET A 16 5.57 2.88 8.02
N ALA A 17 4.84 1.78 7.84
CA ALA A 17 4.45 1.24 6.53
C ALA A 17 3.73 2.26 5.64
N PHE A 18 2.88 3.10 6.22
CA PHE A 18 2.18 4.15 5.47
C PHE A 18 3.15 5.21 4.93
N LEU A 19 4.07 5.70 5.78
CA LEU A 19 5.00 6.76 5.40
C LEU A 19 6.06 6.25 4.42
N SER A 20 6.59 5.05 4.66
CA SER A 20 7.52 4.39 3.74
C SER A 20 6.88 4.08 2.39
N GLN A 21 5.60 3.66 2.36
CA GLN A 21 4.87 3.50 1.10
C GLN A 21 4.66 4.84 0.38
N TYR A 22 4.38 5.93 1.09
CA TYR A 22 4.26 7.26 0.50
C TYR A 22 5.57 7.72 -0.14
N ILE A 23 6.68 7.58 0.57
CA ILE A 23 8.03 7.91 0.09
C ILE A 23 8.39 7.05 -1.13
N THR A 24 8.17 5.74 -1.05
CA THR A 24 8.45 4.80 -2.16
C THR A 24 7.66 5.17 -3.41
N ASN A 25 6.37 5.49 -3.27
CA ASN A 25 5.53 5.94 -4.38
C ASN A 25 6.06 7.22 -5.03
N HIS A 26 6.61 8.14 -4.24
CA HIS A 26 7.20 9.36 -4.77
C HIS A 26 8.45 9.06 -5.60
N PHE A 27 9.36 8.24 -5.07
CA PHE A 27 10.56 7.84 -5.82
C PHE A 27 10.23 7.10 -7.11
N ILE A 28 9.26 6.18 -7.10
CA ILE A 28 8.78 5.50 -8.31
C ILE A 28 8.30 6.52 -9.33
N LYS A 29 7.52 7.53 -8.91
CA LYS A 29 7.03 8.58 -9.80
C LYS A 29 8.16 9.38 -10.43
N MET A 30 9.21 9.71 -9.67
CA MET A 30 10.39 10.39 -10.20
C MET A 30 11.16 9.54 -11.20
N LEU A 31 11.14 8.21 -11.03
CA LEU A 31 11.83 7.26 -11.90
C LEU A 31 10.97 6.78 -13.09
N MET A 32 9.69 7.16 -13.19
CA MET A 32 8.82 6.79 -14.31
C MET A 32 9.40 7.19 -15.69
N PRO A 33 10.05 8.37 -15.87
CA PRO A 33 10.70 8.71 -17.14
C PRO A 33 11.82 7.74 -17.55
N LEU A 34 12.42 7.03 -16.58
CA LEU A 34 13.45 6.01 -16.80
C LEU A 34 12.86 4.59 -16.97
N GLY A 35 11.53 4.46 -17.03
CA GLY A 35 10.84 3.18 -17.19
C GLY A 35 10.62 2.41 -15.89
N ALA A 36 10.55 3.09 -14.74
CA ALA A 36 10.21 2.44 -13.48
C ALA A 36 8.81 1.80 -13.51
N ASP A 37 8.69 0.65 -12.85
CA ASP A 37 7.43 -0.07 -12.71
C ASP A 37 6.56 0.57 -11.61
N GLY A 38 5.45 1.20 -12.02
CA GLY A 38 4.48 1.82 -11.14
C GLY A 38 3.78 0.86 -10.17
N SER A 39 3.82 -0.45 -10.45
CA SER A 39 3.20 -1.48 -9.60
C SER A 39 4.07 -1.92 -8.42
N CYS A 40 5.35 -1.52 -8.41
CA CYS A 40 6.34 -1.92 -7.42
C CYS A 40 6.35 -1.03 -6.17
N SER A 41 5.18 -0.57 -5.70
CA SER A 41 5.04 0.37 -4.58
C SER A 41 4.74 -0.25 -3.23
N ASP A 42 4.35 -1.53 -3.19
CA ASP A 42 3.98 -2.19 -1.93
C ASP A 42 5.20 -2.74 -1.19
N LEU A 43 5.14 -2.66 0.14
CA LEU A 43 6.22 -3.10 1.02
C LEU A 43 6.42 -4.62 1.02
N SER A 44 5.39 -5.38 0.66
CA SER A 44 5.36 -6.84 0.66
C SER A 44 5.72 -7.47 -0.70
N ARG A 45 6.27 -6.68 -1.64
CA ARG A 45 6.60 -7.18 -2.98
C ARG A 45 7.78 -8.14 -2.93
N VAL A 46 7.72 -9.12 -3.84
CA VAL A 46 8.80 -10.10 -4.03
C VAL A 46 9.97 -9.41 -4.75
N LEU A 47 11.08 -9.28 -4.04
CA LEU A 47 12.36 -8.83 -4.60
C LEU A 47 13.13 -10.03 -5.13
N ARG A 48 13.98 -9.81 -6.13
CA ARG A 48 14.88 -10.88 -6.54
C ARG A 48 16.05 -10.95 -5.57
N MET A 49 16.37 -12.16 -5.14
CA MET A 49 17.42 -12.40 -4.15
C MET A 49 18.80 -12.32 -4.83
N PRO A 50 19.78 -11.61 -4.24
CA PRO A 50 21.14 -11.51 -4.77
C PRO A 50 21.78 -12.87 -5.06
N TYR A 51 22.59 -12.96 -6.12
CA TYR A 51 23.31 -14.18 -6.51
C TYR A 51 22.43 -15.36 -6.95
N THR A 52 21.11 -15.19 -7.02
CA THR A 52 20.22 -16.20 -7.62
C THR A 52 20.20 -16.13 -9.14
N THR A 53 19.83 -17.23 -9.79
CA THR A 53 19.76 -17.32 -11.25
C THR A 53 18.36 -16.96 -11.74
N HIS A 54 18.27 -16.04 -12.70
CA HIS A 54 17.00 -15.66 -13.30
C HIS A 54 16.50 -16.74 -14.27
N SER A 55 15.40 -17.41 -13.95
CA SER A 55 14.89 -18.56 -14.70
C SER A 55 14.64 -18.30 -16.19
N LYS A 56 14.21 -17.09 -16.57
CA LYS A 56 13.91 -16.77 -17.98
C LYS A 56 15.14 -16.41 -18.82
N THR A 57 16.18 -15.85 -18.20
CA THR A 57 17.36 -15.35 -18.94
C THR A 57 18.62 -16.17 -18.67
N GLY A 58 18.61 -17.05 -17.67
CA GLY A 58 19.76 -17.84 -17.23
C GLY A 58 20.89 -17.02 -16.59
N LYS A 59 20.74 -15.69 -16.49
CA LYS A 59 21.76 -14.80 -15.93
C LYS A 59 21.66 -14.79 -14.40
N GLN A 60 22.81 -14.73 -13.74
CA GLN A 60 22.89 -14.51 -12.30
C GLN A 60 22.57 -13.05 -11.96
N ILE A 61 21.93 -12.85 -10.82
CA ILE A 61 21.61 -11.53 -10.29
C ILE A 61 22.80 -10.99 -9.52
N GLU A 62 23.36 -9.89 -10.02
CA GLU A 62 24.45 -9.18 -9.37
C GLU A 62 23.90 -8.20 -8.33
N LEU A 63 24.70 -7.94 -7.29
CA LEU A 63 24.40 -6.99 -6.23
C LEU A 63 25.52 -5.95 -6.18
N GLU A 64 25.13 -4.69 -6.30
CA GLU A 64 26.00 -3.54 -6.09
C GLU A 64 25.53 -2.76 -4.87
N ILE A 65 26.41 -2.59 -3.88
CA ILE A 65 26.12 -1.82 -2.67
C ILE A 65 26.72 -0.44 -2.83
N TRP A 66 25.87 0.55 -3.09
CA TRP A 66 26.30 1.95 -3.21
C TRP A 66 26.69 2.55 -1.85
N THR A 67 25.84 2.35 -0.84
CA THR A 67 25.99 2.92 0.50
C THR A 67 25.67 1.87 1.55
N ARG A 68 26.47 1.82 2.63
CA ARG A 68 26.23 0.93 3.79
C ARG A 68 25.47 1.60 4.94
N ARG A 69 25.24 2.90 4.85
CA ARG A 69 24.49 3.68 5.84
C ARG A 69 23.00 3.41 5.68
N GLU A 70 22.34 3.16 6.81
CA GLU A 70 20.88 3.16 6.90
C GLU A 70 20.37 4.60 6.91
N HIS A 71 19.25 4.83 6.22
CA HIS A 71 18.63 6.15 6.18
C HIS A 71 17.69 6.34 7.36
N ASP A 72 17.60 7.57 7.87
CA ASP A 72 16.51 7.92 8.77
C ASP A 72 15.22 8.13 7.97
N LEU A 73 14.08 7.76 8.53
CA LEU A 73 12.79 7.94 7.86
C LEU A 73 12.48 9.44 7.66
N GLN A 74 12.86 10.25 8.64
CA GLN A 74 12.70 11.71 8.58
C GLN A 74 13.55 12.30 7.44
N GLU A 75 14.81 11.86 7.34
CA GLU A 75 15.73 12.26 6.26
C GLU A 75 15.14 11.94 4.88
N LEU A 76 14.56 10.74 4.69
CA LEU A 76 13.90 10.39 3.43
C LEU A 76 12.63 11.20 3.15
N TYR A 77 11.88 11.56 4.20
CA TYR A 77 10.66 12.34 4.08
C TYR A 77 10.94 13.79 3.65
N ASP A 78 12.06 14.37 4.05
CA ASP A 78 12.46 15.74 3.68
C ASP A 78 12.67 15.90 2.15
N TYR A 79 12.97 14.81 1.44
CA TYR A 79 13.08 14.79 -0.02
C TYR A 79 11.73 14.68 -0.74
N VAL A 80 10.65 14.43 -0.01
CA VAL A 80 9.32 14.21 -0.56
C VAL A 80 8.44 15.42 -0.21
N PRO A 81 7.50 15.84 -1.08
CA PRO A 81 6.54 16.87 -0.72
C PRO A 81 5.88 16.49 0.61
N PRO A 82 5.79 17.42 1.59
CA PRO A 82 5.18 17.09 2.85
C PRO A 82 3.74 16.68 2.59
N LEU A 83 3.29 15.66 3.31
CA LEU A 83 1.89 15.32 3.47
C LEU A 83 1.21 16.55 4.09
N GLU A 84 0.85 17.52 3.26
CA GLU A 84 -0.06 18.58 3.67
C GLU A 84 -1.25 17.86 4.27
N LYS A 85 -1.56 18.16 5.54
CA LYS A 85 -2.83 17.76 6.15
C LYS A 85 -3.86 18.15 5.10
N LYS A 86 -4.46 17.17 4.41
CA LYS A 86 -5.48 17.40 3.40
C LYS A 86 -6.41 18.45 4.00
N ARG A 87 -6.29 19.70 3.56
CA ARG A 87 -7.37 20.66 3.77
C ARG A 87 -8.55 19.95 3.16
N GLN A 88 -9.53 19.63 4.00
CA GLN A 88 -10.75 19.00 3.53
C GLN A 88 -11.24 19.79 2.30
N PRO A 89 -11.71 19.08 1.29
CA PRO A 89 -11.63 19.51 -0.10
C PRO A 89 -12.38 20.81 -0.32
N LYS A 90 -11.82 21.72 -1.15
CA LYS A 90 -12.68 22.61 -1.95
C LYS A 90 -13.48 21.73 -2.91
N ARG A 91 -14.58 21.15 -2.41
CA ARG A 91 -15.72 20.68 -3.21
C ARG A 91 -16.38 21.91 -3.83
N THR A 92 -15.73 22.54 -4.81
CA THR A 92 -16.37 23.58 -5.60
C THR A 92 -15.80 23.54 -7.01
N ALA A 93 -16.72 23.35 -7.95
CA ALA A 93 -16.60 23.37 -9.40
C ALA A 93 -16.40 21.98 -10.08
N THR A 94 -17.51 21.46 -10.62
CA THR A 94 -17.58 20.48 -11.72
C THR A 94 -17.42 18.97 -11.42
N ARG A 95 -18.29 18.41 -10.57
CA ARG A 95 -18.82 17.06 -10.84
C ARG A 95 -20.33 17.06 -10.68
N LYS A 96 -21.02 16.72 -11.77
CA LYS A 96 -22.48 16.61 -11.90
C LYS A 96 -23.07 15.87 -10.70
N LYS A 97 -24.18 16.36 -10.14
CA LYS A 97 -24.99 15.66 -9.13
C LYS A 97 -25.45 14.32 -9.73
N GLY A 98 -24.70 13.24 -9.47
CA GLY A 98 -25.24 11.89 -9.61
C GLY A 98 -26.29 11.71 -8.52
N SER A 99 -27.55 11.46 -8.89
CA SER A 99 -28.55 11.06 -7.91
C SER A 99 -28.16 9.67 -7.40
N ILE A 100 -27.94 9.55 -6.10
CA ILE A 100 -27.89 8.24 -5.45
C ILE A 100 -29.35 7.80 -5.35
N SER A 101 -29.79 7.01 -6.33
CA SER A 101 -31.01 6.21 -6.18
C SER A 101 -30.65 5.01 -5.31
N THR A 102 -31.06 5.03 -4.04
CA THR A 102 -31.08 3.81 -3.23
C THR A 102 -32.19 2.93 -3.79
N LEU A 103 -31.79 1.89 -4.55
CA LEU A 103 -32.72 0.83 -4.91
C LEU A 103 -33.27 0.22 -3.61
N PRO A 104 -34.59 -0.01 -3.50
CA PRO A 104 -35.14 -0.68 -2.33
C PRO A 104 -34.51 -2.06 -2.20
N SER A 105 -34.09 -2.41 -0.99
CA SER A 105 -33.61 -3.74 -0.64
C SER A 105 -34.55 -4.80 -1.21
N GLN A 106 -34.05 -5.70 -2.06
CA GLN A 106 -34.86 -6.84 -2.52
C GLN A 106 -35.33 -7.62 -1.29
N LYS A 107 -36.64 -7.89 -1.19
CA LYS A 107 -37.22 -8.70 -0.10
C LYS A 107 -36.48 -10.05 -0.06
N GLY A 108 -35.77 -10.31 1.03
CA GLY A 108 -35.02 -11.55 1.25
C GLY A 108 -33.50 -11.39 1.37
N VAL A 109 -32.93 -10.23 1.02
CA VAL A 109 -31.50 -9.97 1.21
C VAL A 109 -31.26 -9.54 2.66
N MET A 110 -30.60 -10.39 3.43
CA MET A 110 -30.23 -10.09 4.81
C MET A 110 -29.13 -9.02 4.82
N ASN A 111 -29.43 -7.83 5.37
CA ASN A 111 -28.42 -6.80 5.62
C ASN A 111 -27.29 -7.36 6.49
N LEU A 112 -26.06 -6.86 6.32
CA LEU A 112 -24.88 -7.30 7.12
C LEU A 112 -25.16 -7.31 8.62
N TYR A 113 -25.92 -6.33 9.11
CA TYR A 113 -26.36 -6.24 10.50
C TYR A 113 -27.26 -7.42 10.91
N SER A 114 -28.23 -7.84 10.08
CA SER A 114 -29.09 -8.98 10.43
C SER A 114 -28.35 -10.31 10.41
N LEU A 115 -27.38 -10.48 9.50
CA LEU A 115 -26.52 -11.66 9.46
C LEU A 115 -25.63 -11.75 10.70
N ASN A 116 -25.02 -10.64 11.11
CA ASN A 116 -24.16 -10.59 12.29
C ASN A 116 -24.94 -10.82 13.60
N THR A 117 -26.17 -10.31 13.72
CA THR A 117 -27.02 -10.58 14.88
C THR A 117 -27.38 -12.06 15.00
N LYS A 118 -27.67 -12.75 13.89
CA LYS A 118 -27.93 -14.19 13.90
C LYS A 118 -26.69 -15.00 14.31
N ARG A 119 -25.51 -14.65 13.77
CA ARG A 119 -24.24 -15.28 14.16
C ARG A 119 -23.94 -15.12 15.64
N LYS A 120 -24.20 -13.93 16.21
CA LYS A 120 -24.09 -13.68 17.65
C LYS A 120 -25.00 -14.62 18.46
N SER A 121 -26.26 -14.75 18.05
CA SER A 121 -27.22 -15.63 18.74
C SER A 121 -26.85 -17.11 18.67
N ASP A 122 -26.23 -17.56 17.57
CA ASP A 122 -25.77 -18.95 17.45
C ASP A 122 -24.53 -19.20 18.32
N LEU A 123 -23.60 -18.24 18.39
CA LEU A 123 -22.47 -18.32 19.31
C LEU A 123 -22.90 -18.36 20.79
N GLU A 124 -23.92 -17.59 21.16
CA GLU A 124 -24.47 -17.61 22.53
C GLU A 124 -25.07 -18.98 22.88
N LYS A 125 -25.69 -19.68 21.93
CA LYS A 125 -26.20 -21.05 22.15
C LYS A 125 -25.08 -22.07 22.29
N ILE A 126 -23.98 -21.91 21.54
CA ILE A 126 -22.81 -22.79 21.65
C ILE A 126 -22.13 -22.63 23.02
N VAL A 127 -22.06 -21.41 23.54
CA VAL A 127 -21.49 -21.12 24.87
C VAL A 127 -22.39 -21.60 26.01
N ALA A 128 -23.71 -21.66 25.79
CA ALA A 128 -24.67 -22.15 26.78
C ALA A 128 -24.80 -23.69 26.86
N LEU A 129 -24.10 -24.42 25.97
CA LEU A 129 -23.94 -25.88 26.00
C LEU A 129 -22.68 -26.27 26.77
#